data_AF-A0A2T6BKH0-F1
#
_entry.id   AF-A0A2T6BKH0-F1
#
_cell.length_a   1.000
_cell.length_b   1.000
_cell.length_c   1.000
_cell.angle_alpha   90.00
_cell.angle_beta   90.00
_cell.angle_gamma   90.00
#
_symmetry.space_group_name_H-M   'P 1'
#
loop_
_entity.id
_entity.type
_entity.pdbx_description
1 polymer ?
#
loop_
_entity_poly.entity_id
_entity_poly.type
_entity_poly.pdbx_seq_one_letter_code
_entity_poly.pdbx_strand_id
1 'polypeptide(L)'
;MKVLRFHILLAIACVLLTAKAAVACSLDATIHYVDQPIDVSEDGSFVEAGDRPNHVVSGLKIKAIGRGLTAQTILSGTPCPPMSEYLILADCNDGDLLRLYGTYNRKDRLAIEKSIAAYREQHGRDPFIAPYFPRSGLKVAHLVSPNGPMEFTKNVSIASIEAMARTHDLEYTRQVSVQLDAMAERNRFNPFAGCSIHYPESQMAQRAPFTR
;
A
#
# COMPACT_ATOMS: atom_id res chain seq x y z
N MET A 1 -50.79 -35.75 -1.17
CA MET A 1 -49.32 -35.86 -1.26
C MET A 1 -48.72 -35.07 -2.44
N LYS A 2 -49.01 -33.76 -2.56
CA LYS A 2 -48.45 -32.90 -3.64
C LYS A 2 -47.64 -31.69 -3.15
N VAL A 3 -47.63 -31.42 -1.84
CA VAL A 3 -47.00 -30.20 -1.27
C VAL A 3 -45.52 -30.41 -0.94
N LEU A 4 -45.07 -31.66 -0.73
CA LEU A 4 -43.69 -31.94 -0.30
C LEU A 4 -42.63 -31.78 -1.41
N ARG A 5 -43.02 -31.80 -2.70
CA ARG A 5 -42.09 -31.67 -3.83
C ARG A 5 -41.67 -30.23 -4.13
N PHE A 6 -42.40 -29.23 -3.65
CA PHE A 6 -42.12 -27.83 -3.95
C PHE A 6 -41.01 -27.22 -3.08
N HIS A 7 -40.79 -27.74 -1.86
CA HIS A 7 -39.81 -27.16 -0.93
C HIS A 7 -38.39 -27.66 -1.16
N ILE A 8 -38.23 -28.85 -1.76
CA ILE A 8 -36.90 -29.40 -2.09
C ILE A 8 -36.28 -28.69 -3.30
N LEU A 9 -37.09 -28.28 -4.28
CA LEU A 9 -36.61 -27.54 -5.46
C LEU A 9 -36.20 -26.10 -5.12
N LEU A 10 -36.84 -25.46 -4.13
CA LEU A 10 -36.49 -24.10 -3.71
C LEU A 10 -35.16 -24.02 -2.94
N ALA A 11 -34.82 -25.08 -2.19
CA ALA A 11 -33.57 -25.15 -1.45
C ALA A 11 -32.34 -25.31 -2.37
N ILE A 12 -32.48 -26.03 -3.48
CA ILE A 12 -31.40 -26.23 -4.47
C ILE A 12 -31.15 -24.95 -5.29
N ALA A 13 -32.20 -24.17 -5.57
CA ALA A 13 -32.06 -22.89 -6.27
C ALA A 13 -31.34 -21.80 -5.44
N CYS A 14 -31.47 -21.82 -4.10
CA CYS A 14 -30.76 -20.87 -3.23
C CYS A 14 -29.26 -21.17 -3.05
N VAL A 15 -28.84 -22.43 -3.21
CA VAL A 15 -27.42 -22.80 -3.11
C VAL A 15 -26.64 -22.39 -4.37
N LEU A 16 -27.28 -22.31 -5.53
CA LEU A 16 -26.63 -21.95 -6.80
C LEU A 16 -26.43 -20.45 -7.03
N LEU A 17 -27.07 -19.57 -6.23
CA LEU A 17 -26.99 -18.10 -6.40
C LEU A 17 -25.98 -17.42 -5.47
N THR A 18 -25.27 -18.15 -4.61
CA THR A 18 -24.25 -17.58 -3.71
C THR A 18 -22.83 -17.98 -4.06
N ALA A 19 -22.62 -18.67 -5.18
CA ALA A 19 -21.32 -18.74 -5.82
C ALA A 19 -21.00 -17.33 -6.37
N LYS A 20 -20.61 -16.41 -5.47
CA LYS A 20 -19.79 -15.26 -5.82
C LYS A 20 -18.73 -15.83 -6.75
N ALA A 21 -18.64 -15.29 -7.96
CA ALA A 21 -17.54 -15.60 -8.86
C ALA A 21 -16.26 -15.46 -8.05
N ALA A 22 -15.71 -16.59 -7.60
CA ALA A 22 -14.32 -16.69 -7.28
C ALA A 22 -13.69 -16.43 -8.64
N VAL A 23 -13.32 -15.18 -8.88
CA VAL A 23 -12.43 -14.83 -9.98
C VAL A 23 -11.19 -15.65 -9.65
N ALA A 24 -11.14 -16.86 -10.21
CA ALA A 24 -9.99 -17.73 -10.16
C ALA A 24 -8.94 -16.91 -10.88
N CYS A 25 -8.10 -16.25 -10.09
CA CYS A 25 -6.94 -15.56 -10.59
C CYS A 25 -6.11 -16.66 -11.24
N SER A 26 -6.21 -16.79 -12.57
CA SER A 26 -5.53 -17.85 -13.28
C SER A 26 -4.04 -17.62 -13.06
N LEU A 27 -3.42 -18.49 -12.26
CA LEU A 27 -1.98 -18.54 -12.10
C LEU A 27 -1.28 -19.07 -13.37
N ASP A 28 -1.89 -18.88 -14.55
CA ASP A 28 -1.19 -18.87 -15.84
C ASP A 28 -0.35 -17.59 -15.94
N ALA A 29 0.48 -17.39 -14.93
CA ALA A 29 1.40 -16.29 -14.85
C ALA A 29 2.69 -16.77 -15.50
N THR A 30 2.77 -16.62 -16.82
CA THR A 30 4.06 -16.49 -17.49
C THR A 30 4.88 -15.52 -16.64
N ILE A 31 6.06 -15.92 -16.18
CA ILE A 31 6.88 -15.08 -15.32
C ILE A 31 7.29 -13.85 -16.12
N HIS A 32 6.54 -12.76 -15.94
CA HIS A 32 6.87 -11.47 -16.53
C HIS A 32 7.86 -10.79 -15.60
N TYR A 33 9.14 -10.83 -15.95
CA TYR A 33 10.10 -9.91 -15.39
C TYR A 33 9.82 -8.55 -16.01
N VAL A 34 9.32 -7.62 -15.20
CA VAL A 34 9.18 -6.24 -15.64
C VAL A 34 10.52 -5.54 -15.41
N ASP A 35 11.59 -6.01 -16.06
CA ASP A 35 12.90 -5.32 -16.04
C ASP A 35 12.98 -4.26 -17.16
N GLN A 36 11.85 -3.63 -17.45
CA GLN A 36 11.77 -2.51 -18.40
C GLN A 36 11.87 -1.18 -17.65
N PRO A 37 12.39 -0.13 -18.31
CA PRO A 37 12.28 1.24 -17.82
C PRO A 37 10.82 1.54 -17.46
N ILE A 38 10.63 2.26 -16.36
CA ILE A 38 9.28 2.64 -15.93
C ILE A 38 8.91 3.92 -16.66
N ASP A 39 7.78 3.89 -17.35
CA ASP A 39 7.20 5.10 -17.91
C ASP A 39 6.58 5.92 -16.77
N VAL A 40 7.20 7.06 -16.47
CA VAL A 40 6.74 7.97 -15.41
C VAL A 40 6.03 9.15 -16.05
N SER A 41 4.76 9.31 -15.70
CA SER A 41 3.92 10.42 -16.14
C SER A 41 4.41 11.76 -15.58
N GLU A 42 3.93 12.87 -16.16
CA GLU A 42 4.33 14.23 -15.74
C GLU A 42 4.01 14.54 -14.27
N ASP A 43 3.02 13.85 -13.71
CA ASP A 43 2.59 13.99 -12.32
C ASP A 43 3.31 13.02 -11.36
N GLY A 44 4.35 12.34 -11.85
CA GLY A 44 5.16 11.38 -11.14
C GLY A 44 4.51 9.99 -10.95
N SER A 45 3.30 9.77 -11.48
CA SER A 45 2.65 8.47 -11.43
C SER A 45 3.29 7.47 -12.42
N PHE A 46 3.22 6.18 -12.09
CA PHE A 46 3.71 5.11 -12.94
C PHE A 46 2.96 3.81 -12.69
N VAL A 47 3.02 2.91 -13.66
CA VAL A 47 2.33 1.62 -13.63
C VAL A 47 3.35 0.50 -13.85
N GLU A 48 3.11 -0.64 -13.21
CA GLU A 48 3.80 -1.91 -13.52
C GLU A 48 5.33 -1.88 -13.36
N ALA A 49 5.83 -1.19 -12.35
CA ALA A 49 7.20 -1.41 -11.88
C ALA A 49 7.32 -2.77 -11.16
N GLY A 50 8.45 -3.46 -11.26
CA GLY A 50 8.64 -4.71 -10.54
C GLY A 50 9.96 -5.39 -10.86
N ASP A 51 10.65 -5.89 -9.85
CA ASP A 51 11.94 -6.57 -9.97
C ASP A 51 11.82 -8.10 -9.83
N ARG A 52 10.61 -8.61 -9.54
CA ARG A 52 10.35 -10.01 -9.24
C ARG A 52 9.19 -10.57 -10.05
N PRO A 53 9.22 -11.89 -10.35
CA PRO A 53 8.10 -12.60 -10.96
C PRO A 53 6.78 -12.27 -10.27
N ASN A 54 5.78 -11.83 -11.05
CA ASN A 54 4.42 -11.60 -10.57
C ASN A 54 4.33 -10.60 -9.41
N HIS A 55 5.29 -9.67 -9.30
CA HIS A 55 5.22 -8.57 -8.35
C HIS A 55 5.10 -7.26 -9.13
N VAL A 56 4.00 -6.56 -8.88
CA VAL A 56 3.62 -5.32 -9.55
C VAL A 56 3.61 -4.20 -8.52
N VAL A 57 4.28 -3.11 -8.86
CA VAL A 57 4.39 -1.89 -8.10
C VAL A 57 3.91 -0.74 -8.97
N SER A 58 3.00 0.07 -8.47
CA SER A 58 2.51 1.25 -9.19
C SER A 58 2.52 2.45 -8.26
N GLY A 59 2.94 3.61 -8.76
CA GLY A 59 2.89 4.87 -8.03
C GLY A 59 1.71 5.69 -8.49
N LEU A 60 0.87 6.13 -7.54
CA LEU A 60 -0.15 7.12 -7.83
C LEU A 60 0.48 8.51 -8.01
N LYS A 61 -0.32 9.48 -8.45
CA LYS A 61 0.09 10.88 -8.58
C LYS A 61 0.76 11.42 -7.31
N ILE A 62 1.89 12.10 -7.48
CA ILE A 62 2.58 12.78 -6.39
C ILE A 62 1.84 14.06 -6.02
N LYS A 63 1.67 14.30 -4.72
CA LYS A 63 0.99 15.48 -4.17
C LYS A 63 1.92 16.28 -3.27
N ALA A 64 1.87 17.60 -3.39
CA ALA A 64 2.37 18.50 -2.36
C ALA A 64 1.46 18.42 -1.12
N ILE A 65 2.06 18.29 0.07
CA ILE A 65 1.32 18.28 1.34
C ILE A 65 1.68 19.45 2.27
N GLY A 66 2.54 20.37 1.81
CA GLY A 66 2.91 21.61 2.51
C GLY A 66 4.36 21.63 3.00
N ARG A 67 4.91 22.81 3.26
CA ARG A 67 6.29 23.02 3.79
C ARG A 67 7.42 22.29 3.04
N GLY A 68 7.29 22.15 1.72
CA GLY A 68 8.30 21.43 0.94
C GLY A 68 8.19 19.91 1.07
N LEU A 69 7.10 19.39 1.63
CA LEU A 69 6.84 17.95 1.67
C LEU A 69 6.00 17.51 0.47
N THR A 70 6.39 16.39 -0.10
CA THR A 70 5.59 15.66 -1.10
C THR A 70 5.25 14.27 -0.62
N ALA A 71 4.15 13.73 -1.13
CA ALA A 71 3.63 12.44 -0.76
C ALA A 71 3.21 11.65 -2.01
N GLN A 72 3.53 10.36 -2.02
CA GLN A 72 3.11 9.44 -3.08
C GLN A 72 2.62 8.12 -2.48
N THR A 73 1.42 7.70 -2.86
CA THR A 73 0.93 6.37 -2.55
C THR A 73 1.51 5.38 -3.56
N ILE A 74 2.11 4.32 -3.06
CA ILE A 74 2.59 3.20 -3.85
C ILE A 74 1.72 1.99 -3.58
N LEU A 75 1.29 1.34 -4.65
CA LEU A 75 0.56 0.07 -4.66
C LEU A 75 1.60 -1.03 -4.90
N SER A 76 1.62 -2.07 -4.08
CA SER A 76 2.54 -3.20 -4.21
C SER A 76 1.82 -4.50 -3.92
N GLY A 77 1.97 -5.46 -4.82
CA GLY A 77 1.40 -6.79 -4.63
C GLY A 77 1.57 -7.68 -5.83
N THR A 78 0.90 -8.82 -5.78
CA THR A 78 0.74 -9.68 -6.95
C THR A 78 -0.37 -9.16 -7.86
N PRO A 79 -0.43 -9.57 -9.15
CA PRO A 79 -1.53 -9.26 -10.06
C PRO A 79 -2.92 -9.60 -9.48
N CYS A 80 -2.95 -10.56 -8.56
CA CYS A 80 -4.13 -10.94 -7.80
C CYS A 80 -4.28 -10.06 -6.56
N PRO A 81 -5.43 -9.38 -6.39
CA PRO A 81 -5.77 -8.67 -5.16
C PRO A 81 -5.71 -9.59 -3.92
N PRO A 82 -5.45 -9.01 -2.74
CA PRO A 82 -5.37 -7.58 -2.49
C PRO A 82 -3.95 -7.00 -2.58
N MET A 83 -3.82 -5.83 -3.22
CA MET A 83 -2.55 -5.06 -3.19
C MET A 83 -2.40 -4.35 -1.84
N SER A 84 -1.17 -4.24 -1.37
CA SER A 84 -0.77 -3.46 -0.20
C SER A 84 -0.46 -2.04 -0.64
N GLU A 85 -0.88 -1.05 0.14
CA GLU A 85 -0.52 0.35 -0.10
C GLU A 85 0.48 0.83 0.93
N TYR A 86 1.42 1.67 0.52
CA TYR A 86 2.25 2.44 1.43
C TYR A 86 2.39 3.88 0.93
N LEU A 87 2.61 4.81 1.85
CA LEU A 87 2.79 6.23 1.58
C LEU A 87 4.28 6.55 1.71
N ILE A 88 4.90 7.03 0.63
CA ILE A 88 6.23 7.63 0.66
C ILE A 88 6.06 9.13 0.86
N LEU A 89 6.79 9.69 1.81
CA LEU A 89 6.88 11.10 2.09
C LEU A 89 8.32 11.54 1.86
N ALA A 90 8.49 12.66 1.17
CA ALA A 90 9.78 13.25 0.88
C ALA A 90 9.82 14.71 1.30
N ASP A 91 10.83 15.07 2.09
CA ASP A 91 11.17 16.45 2.41
C ASP A 91 12.11 17.02 1.37
N CYS A 92 11.62 17.98 0.60
CA CYS A 92 12.36 18.58 -0.49
C CYS A 92 13.43 19.58 -0.02
N ASN A 93 13.34 20.04 1.24
CA ASN A 93 14.30 20.95 1.82
C ASN A 93 15.44 20.18 2.49
N ASP A 94 15.08 19.21 3.35
CA ASP A 94 16.06 18.52 4.20
C ASP A 94 16.55 17.19 3.60
N GLY A 95 15.84 16.66 2.60
CA GLY A 95 16.17 15.36 1.99
C GLY A 95 15.75 14.15 2.82
N ASP A 96 14.91 14.36 3.81
CA ASP A 96 14.36 13.30 4.64
C ASP A 96 13.31 12.48 3.88
N LEU A 97 13.31 11.17 4.13
CA LEU A 97 12.30 10.24 3.62
C LEU A 97 11.63 9.47 4.76
N LEU A 98 10.33 9.23 4.59
CA LEU A 98 9.55 8.37 5.47
C LEU A 98 8.60 7.53 4.65
N ARG A 99 8.58 6.22 4.92
CA ARG A 99 7.54 5.33 4.40
C ARG A 99 6.63 4.92 5.53
N LEU A 100 5.33 5.08 5.30
CA LEU A 100 4.26 4.55 6.15
C LEU A 100 3.58 3.40 5.44
N TYR A 101 3.43 2.27 6.12
CA TYR A 101 2.62 1.17 5.57
C TYR A 101 1.15 1.49 5.79
N GLY A 102 0.32 1.23 4.79
CA GLY A 102 -1.14 1.31 4.93
C GLY A 102 -1.63 0.47 6.11
N THR A 103 -2.87 0.70 6.52
CA THR A 103 -3.48 -0.06 7.61
C THR A 103 -4.85 -0.58 7.24
N TYR A 104 -5.39 -1.48 8.05
CA TYR A 104 -6.78 -1.89 7.94
C TYR A 104 -7.69 -0.84 8.56
N ASN A 105 -8.97 -0.81 8.15
CA ASN A 105 -9.93 0.00 8.89
C ASN A 105 -10.08 -0.58 10.32
N ARG A 106 -10.64 0.23 11.23
CA ARG A 106 -10.81 -0.16 12.63
C ARG A 106 -11.57 -1.48 12.80
N LYS A 107 -12.61 -1.71 12.00
CA LYS A 107 -13.44 -2.92 12.09
C LYS A 107 -12.64 -4.17 11.74
N ASP A 108 -11.90 -4.13 10.65
CA ASP A 108 -11.09 -5.24 10.16
C ASP A 108 -9.89 -5.49 11.08
N ARG A 109 -9.25 -4.43 11.60
CA ARG A 109 -8.19 -4.53 12.62
C ARG A 109 -8.70 -5.27 13.86
N LEU A 110 -9.85 -4.87 14.40
CA LEU A 110 -10.45 -5.54 15.57
C LEU A 110 -10.83 -7.00 15.29
N ALA A 111 -11.33 -7.31 14.09
CA ALA A 111 -11.67 -8.68 13.71
C ALA A 111 -10.41 -9.57 13.62
N ILE A 112 -9.30 -9.02 13.09
CA ILE A 112 -8.00 -9.67 13.04
C ILE A 112 -7.47 -9.92 14.45
N GLU A 113 -7.43 -8.89 15.31
CA GLU A 113 -6.96 -8.98 16.69
C GLU A 113 -7.75 -10.03 17.49
N LYS A 114 -9.08 -10.05 17.33
CA LYS A 114 -9.94 -11.06 17.96
C LYS A 114 -9.63 -12.48 17.46
N SER A 115 -9.35 -12.63 16.17
CA SER A 115 -9.02 -13.93 15.58
C SER A 115 -7.65 -14.43 16.07
N ILE A 116 -6.68 -13.53 16.22
CA ILE A 116 -5.36 -13.85 16.81
C ILE A 116 -5.52 -14.27 18.27
N ALA A 117 -6.29 -13.52 19.06
CA ALA A 117 -6.54 -13.83 20.46
C ALA A 117 -7.19 -15.22 20.63
N ALA A 118 -8.22 -15.51 19.83
CA ALA A 118 -8.88 -16.81 19.84
C ALA A 118 -7.93 -17.96 19.45
N TYR A 119 -7.08 -17.76 18.44
CA TYR A 119 -6.07 -18.75 18.07
C TYR A 119 -5.08 -18.99 19.21
N ARG A 120 -4.61 -17.92 19.86
CA ARG A 120 -3.65 -18.00 20.97
C ARG A 120 -4.26 -18.74 22.17
N GLU A 121 -5.53 -18.49 22.48
CA GLU A 121 -6.28 -19.21 23.50
C GLU A 121 -6.38 -20.71 23.19
N GLN A 122 -6.67 -21.07 21.93
CA GLN A 122 -6.81 -22.47 21.51
C GLN A 122 -5.46 -23.22 21.46
N HIS A 123 -4.37 -22.55 21.10
CA HIS A 123 -3.11 -23.22 20.75
C HIS A 123 -1.92 -22.88 21.64
N GLY A 124 -2.06 -21.95 22.60
CA GLY A 124 -0.98 -21.52 23.50
C GLY A 124 0.19 -20.82 22.79
N ARG A 125 0.00 -20.40 21.54
CA ARG A 125 1.01 -19.75 20.69
C ARG A 125 0.36 -18.84 19.67
N ASP A 126 1.13 -17.90 19.13
CA ASP A 126 0.68 -17.09 18.00
C ASP A 126 0.53 -17.92 16.73
N PRO A 127 -0.43 -17.58 15.85
CA PRO A 127 -0.51 -18.21 14.54
C PRO A 127 0.82 -17.99 13.81
N PHE A 128 1.27 -18.97 13.02
CA PHE A 128 2.54 -18.89 12.27
C PHE A 128 2.60 -17.70 11.31
N ILE A 129 1.42 -17.15 10.98
CA ILE A 129 1.20 -15.95 10.18
C ILE A 129 1.05 -14.67 11.02
N ALA A 130 1.24 -14.68 12.34
CA ALA A 130 1.12 -13.49 13.19
C ALA A 130 2.04 -12.31 12.77
N PRO A 131 3.33 -12.52 12.44
CA PRO A 131 4.16 -11.43 11.91
C PRO A 131 3.89 -11.12 10.43
N TYR A 132 3.05 -11.92 9.76
CA TYR A 132 2.71 -11.84 8.34
C TYR A 132 1.19 -11.85 8.12
N PHE A 133 0.40 -11.27 9.04
CA PHE A 133 -1.01 -11.04 8.76
C PHE A 133 -1.06 -10.27 7.45
N PRO A 134 -1.84 -10.76 6.48
CA PRO A 134 -1.44 -10.65 5.10
C PRO A 134 -1.43 -9.16 4.76
N ARG A 135 -0.23 -8.56 4.60
CA ARG A 135 -0.07 -7.13 4.28
C ARG A 135 -0.88 -6.72 3.04
N SER A 136 -1.33 -7.72 2.28
CA SER A 136 -2.37 -7.58 1.29
C SER A 136 -3.62 -6.89 1.86
N GLY A 137 -4.01 -5.79 1.22
CA GLY A 137 -5.21 -5.04 1.58
C GLY A 137 -5.00 -3.96 2.62
N LEU A 138 -3.76 -3.71 3.06
CA LEU A 138 -3.40 -2.50 3.76
C LEU A 138 -3.68 -1.28 2.87
N LYS A 139 -4.37 -0.27 3.42
CA LYS A 139 -4.77 0.93 2.68
C LYS A 139 -4.18 2.19 3.30
N VAL A 140 -3.60 3.05 2.47
CA VAL A 140 -3.15 4.39 2.90
C VAL A 140 -4.35 5.24 3.31
N ALA A 141 -5.52 5.01 2.71
CA ALA A 141 -6.76 5.69 3.09
C ALA A 141 -7.08 5.55 4.59
N HIS A 142 -6.69 4.46 5.25
CA HIS A 142 -6.92 4.28 6.69
C HIS A 142 -5.82 4.87 7.59
N LEU A 143 -4.75 5.43 6.99
CA LEU A 143 -3.76 6.21 7.72
C LEU A 143 -4.20 7.66 7.89
N VAL A 144 -4.86 8.21 6.88
CA VAL A 144 -5.14 9.65 6.75
C VAL A 144 -6.59 10.00 7.08
N SER A 145 -6.79 11.19 7.64
CA SER A 145 -8.11 11.76 7.90
C SER A 145 -8.96 11.81 6.59
N PRO A 146 -10.26 11.49 6.64
CA PRO A 146 -11.09 11.25 7.83
C PRO A 146 -11.09 9.81 8.36
N ASN A 147 -10.46 8.87 7.65
CA ASN A 147 -10.59 7.44 7.97
C ASN A 147 -9.45 6.91 8.86
N GLY A 148 -8.40 7.72 9.05
CA GLY A 148 -7.23 7.41 9.86
C GLY A 148 -6.79 8.58 10.73
N PRO A 149 -5.82 8.33 11.63
CA PRO A 149 -5.42 9.29 12.65
C PRO A 149 -4.50 10.41 12.14
N MET A 150 -3.93 10.30 10.93
CA MET A 150 -2.99 11.29 10.42
C MET A 150 -3.69 12.48 9.78
N GLU A 151 -3.30 13.68 10.22
CA GLU A 151 -3.71 14.92 9.60
C GLU A 151 -2.51 15.58 8.91
N PHE A 152 -2.54 15.63 7.58
CA PHE A 152 -1.57 16.41 6.81
C PHE A 152 -2.04 17.85 6.71
N THR A 153 -1.60 18.65 7.67
CA THR A 153 -1.80 20.10 7.65
C THR A 153 -0.61 20.78 6.97
N LYS A 154 -0.77 22.05 6.59
CA LYS A 154 0.31 22.83 5.96
C LYS A 154 1.59 22.91 6.79
N ASN A 155 1.52 22.64 8.10
CA ASN A 155 2.65 22.80 9.02
C ASN A 155 3.33 21.49 9.43
N VAL A 156 2.89 20.37 8.88
CA VAL A 156 3.41 19.05 9.21
C VAL A 156 4.88 18.89 8.75
N SER A 157 5.70 18.16 9.51
CA SER A 157 7.07 17.77 9.16
C SER A 157 7.20 16.25 9.17
N ILE A 158 8.25 15.68 8.57
CA ILE A 158 8.48 14.23 8.66
C ILE A 158 8.59 13.77 10.13
N ALA A 159 9.29 14.54 10.98
CA ALA A 159 9.40 14.24 12.40
C ALA A 159 8.04 14.24 13.13
N SER A 160 7.14 15.17 12.80
CA SER A 160 5.80 15.16 13.40
C SER A 160 4.95 14.00 12.89
N ILE A 161 5.08 13.61 11.61
CA ILE A 161 4.40 12.43 11.06
C ILE A 161 4.88 11.16 11.74
N GLU A 162 6.18 11.04 11.95
CA GLU A 162 6.77 9.92 12.69
C GLU A 162 6.26 9.86 14.14
N ALA A 163 6.17 11.01 14.84
CA ALA A 163 5.62 11.07 16.18
C ALA A 163 4.15 10.63 16.22
N MET A 164 3.34 11.02 15.23
CA MET A 164 1.96 10.53 15.08
C MET A 164 1.94 9.02 14.82
N ALA A 165 2.82 8.52 13.94
CA ALA A 165 2.91 7.08 13.65
C ALA A 165 3.22 6.27 14.91
N ARG A 166 4.17 6.71 15.73
CA ARG A 166 4.48 6.07 17.03
C ARG A 166 3.29 6.11 17.98
N THR A 167 2.64 7.27 18.11
CA THR A 167 1.49 7.46 19.01
C THR A 167 0.32 6.54 18.67
N HIS A 168 0.13 6.26 17.38
CA HIS A 168 -0.98 5.46 16.87
C HIS A 168 -0.59 4.02 16.49
N ASP A 169 0.61 3.58 16.88
CA ASP A 169 1.10 2.22 16.59
C ASP A 169 1.00 1.88 15.08
N LEU A 170 1.46 2.82 14.24
CA LEU A 170 1.50 2.67 12.80
C LEU A 170 2.90 2.24 12.37
N GLU A 171 2.99 1.29 11.44
CA GLU A 171 4.27 0.80 10.92
C GLU A 171 4.90 1.83 9.97
N TYR A 172 6.17 2.14 10.18
CA TYR A 172 6.93 3.06 9.33
C TYR A 172 8.41 2.69 9.25
N THR A 173 9.12 3.27 8.28
CA THR A 173 10.59 3.20 8.21
C THR A 173 11.20 4.48 7.64
N ARG A 174 12.38 4.83 8.14
CA ARG A 174 13.27 5.89 7.61
C ARG A 174 14.30 5.35 6.61
N GLN A 175 14.49 4.03 6.53
CA GLN A 175 15.41 3.39 5.60
C GLN A 175 14.82 3.29 4.18
N VAL A 176 14.09 4.34 3.79
CA VAL A 176 13.43 4.42 2.50
C VAL A 176 14.48 4.50 1.41
N SER A 177 15.53 5.33 1.59
CA SER A 177 16.66 5.42 0.67
C SER A 177 17.28 4.05 0.41
N VAL A 178 17.72 3.30 1.42
CA VAL A 178 18.37 1.98 1.22
C VAL A 178 17.50 1.00 0.43
N GLN A 179 16.18 1.01 0.65
CA GLN A 179 15.26 0.12 -0.06
C GLN A 179 14.89 0.63 -1.45
N LEU A 180 14.95 1.94 -1.64
CA LEU A 180 14.77 2.58 -2.93
C LEU A 180 16.06 2.61 -3.73
N ASP A 181 17.24 2.56 -3.13
CA ASP A 181 18.55 2.53 -3.78
C ASP A 181 18.68 1.22 -4.56
N ALA A 182 18.23 0.10 -3.97
CA ALA A 182 18.09 -1.17 -4.68
C ALA A 182 17.14 -1.08 -5.90
N MET A 183 16.18 -0.15 -5.90
CA MET A 183 15.30 0.13 -7.04
C MET A 183 15.90 1.20 -7.98
N ALA A 184 16.63 2.18 -7.43
CA ALA A 184 17.19 3.35 -8.11
C ALA A 184 18.51 3.04 -8.82
N GLU A 185 19.28 2.03 -8.38
CA GLU A 185 20.42 1.45 -9.11
C GLU A 185 20.03 0.98 -10.53
N ARG A 186 18.73 0.79 -10.78
CA ARG A 186 18.17 0.48 -12.09
C ARG A 186 17.44 1.67 -12.76
N ASN A 187 17.62 2.90 -12.25
CA ASN A 187 16.92 4.13 -12.66
C ASN A 187 15.38 4.04 -12.61
N ARG A 188 14.82 3.34 -11.62
CA ARG A 188 13.39 2.97 -11.66
C ARG A 188 12.48 3.88 -10.83
N PHE A 189 12.98 4.48 -9.76
CA PHE A 189 12.14 5.28 -8.88
C PHE A 189 12.95 6.37 -8.20
N ASN A 190 12.55 7.62 -8.39
CA ASN A 190 13.10 8.77 -7.66
C ASN A 190 12.10 9.23 -6.60
N PRO A 191 12.33 8.98 -5.29
CA PRO A 191 11.42 9.43 -4.23
C PRO A 191 11.27 10.95 -4.15
N PHE A 192 12.23 11.70 -4.70
CA PHE A 192 12.21 13.16 -4.75
C PHE A 192 11.67 13.71 -6.08
N ALA A 193 11.10 12.87 -6.96
CA ALA A 193 10.47 13.35 -8.19
C ALA A 193 9.42 14.45 -7.93
N GLY A 194 8.68 14.32 -6.82
CA GLY A 194 7.74 15.33 -6.34
C GLY A 194 8.35 16.70 -6.11
N CYS A 195 9.61 16.76 -5.69
CA CYS A 195 10.30 18.02 -5.44
C CYS A 195 10.49 18.80 -6.73
N SER A 196 10.88 18.16 -7.83
CA SER A 196 10.97 18.84 -9.12
C SER A 196 9.60 19.30 -9.65
N ILE A 197 8.53 18.55 -9.34
CA ILE A 197 7.18 18.85 -9.82
C ILE A 197 6.53 20.01 -9.04
N HIS A 198 6.67 20.01 -7.71
CA HIS A 198 5.92 20.91 -6.83
C HIS A 198 6.77 21.98 -6.12
N TYR A 199 8.08 21.79 -6.03
CA TYR A 199 9.03 22.68 -5.32
C TYR A 199 10.35 22.80 -6.11
N PRO A 200 10.32 23.25 -7.38
CA PRO A 200 11.47 23.21 -8.29
C PRO A 200 12.70 23.99 -7.79
N GLU A 201 12.50 24.96 -6.91
CA GLU A 201 13.54 25.75 -6.25
C GLU A 201 14.23 25.02 -5.08
N SER A 202 13.66 23.92 -4.61
CA SER A 202 14.15 23.20 -3.43
C SER A 202 15.51 22.52 -3.66
N GLN A 203 16.23 22.27 -2.58
CA GLN A 203 17.52 21.60 -2.63
C GLN A 203 17.42 20.22 -3.30
N MET A 204 16.33 19.47 -3.03
CA MET A 204 16.16 18.14 -3.58
C MET A 204 15.73 18.11 -5.04
N ALA A 205 14.99 19.12 -5.50
CA ALA A 205 14.70 19.27 -6.94
C ALA A 205 16.00 19.42 -7.77
N GLN A 206 16.99 20.15 -7.24
CA GLN A 206 18.26 20.38 -7.92
C GLN A 206 19.19 19.16 -7.89
N ARG A 207 19.19 18.42 -6.77
CA ARG A 207 20.08 17.25 -6.55
C ARG A 207 19.57 15.97 -7.20
N ALA A 208 18.26 15.79 -7.26
CA ALA A 208 17.60 14.62 -7.84
C ALA A 208 16.53 15.07 -8.85
N PRO A 209 16.92 15.74 -9.94
CA PRO A 209 15.98 16.26 -10.91
C PRO A 209 15.14 15.13 -11.50
N PHE A 210 13.85 15.40 -11.67
CA PHE A 210 12.95 14.46 -12.33
C PHE A 210 13.26 14.42 -13.83
N THR A 211 13.78 13.30 -14.30
CA THR A 211 14.00 13.00 -15.72
C THR A 211 13.01 11.93 -16.16
N ARG A 212 12.32 12.17 -17.28
CA ARG A 212 11.45 11.18 -17.92
C ARG A 212 12.29 10.17 -18.70
#